data_AF-A0A0F9H921-F1
#
_entry.id   AF-A0A0F9H921-F1
#
_cell.length_a   1.000
_cell.length_b   1.000
_cell.length_c   1.000
_cell.angle_alpha   90.00
_cell.angle_beta   90.00
_cell.angle_gamma   90.00
#
_symmetry.space_group_name_H-M   'P 1'
#
loop_
_entity.id
_entity.type
_entity.pdbx_description
1 polymer ?
#
loop_
_entity_poly.entity_id
_entity_poly.type
_entity_poly.pdbx_seq_one_letter_code
_entity_poly.pdbx_strand_id
1 'polypeptide(L)'
;MDKKHCAGCCDNFYNGNNDLGVKVCWMLKSAARIRRVRVHVDQRPPWTAAPELLPNCYTKDRFVFFKAGDPILKAANELKPHKKTKTATVDTAARGGRRRVL
;
A
#
# COMPACT_ATOMS: atom_id res chain seq x y z
N MET A 1 -12.49 -20.90 -8.50
CA MET A 1 -11.43 -19.97 -8.96
C MET A 1 -10.57 -20.72 -10.00
N ASP A 2 -9.97 -20.05 -10.99
CA ASP A 2 -9.13 -20.73 -12.00
C ASP A 2 -7.66 -20.80 -11.56
N LYS A 3 -6.96 -21.90 -11.88
CA LYS A 3 -5.51 -22.10 -11.58
C LYS A 3 -4.63 -20.92 -11.99
N LYS A 4 -4.96 -20.22 -13.08
CA LYS A 4 -4.23 -19.03 -13.57
C LYS A 4 -4.16 -17.88 -12.56
N HIS A 5 -5.05 -17.87 -11.56
CA HIS A 5 -5.17 -16.80 -10.57
C HIS A 5 -4.62 -17.22 -9.20
N CYS A 6 -4.01 -18.40 -9.10
CA CYS A 6 -3.41 -18.89 -7.87
C CYS A 6 -2.03 -18.27 -7.58
N ALA A 7 -1.38 -17.77 -8.63
CA ALA A 7 -0.15 -17.01 -8.50
C ALA A 7 -0.42 -15.71 -7.72
N GLY A 8 0.36 -15.49 -6.66
CA GLY A 8 0.25 -14.34 -5.76
C GLY A 8 -0.56 -14.58 -4.49
N CYS A 9 -1.16 -15.75 -4.29
CA CYS A 9 -1.72 -16.10 -2.97
C CYS A 9 -0.63 -16.58 -2.00
N CYS A 10 -0.95 -16.59 -0.69
CA CYS A 10 -0.07 -17.20 0.33
C CYS A 10 0.41 -18.57 -0.13
N ASP A 11 1.67 -18.89 0.18
CA ASP A 11 2.32 -20.12 -0.28
C ASP A 11 2.43 -20.20 -1.81
N ASN A 12 2.74 -19.06 -2.45
CA ASN A 12 2.88 -18.95 -3.91
C ASN A 12 3.79 -20.03 -4.51
N PHE A 13 4.86 -20.42 -3.79
CA PHE A 13 5.71 -21.55 -4.13
C PHE A 13 4.89 -22.82 -4.36
N TYR A 14 4.03 -23.20 -3.42
CA TYR A 14 3.17 -24.39 -3.50
C TYR A 14 1.97 -24.24 -4.44
N ASN A 15 1.70 -23.04 -4.97
CA ASN A 15 0.61 -22.73 -5.89
C ASN A 15 1.00 -22.84 -7.38
N GLY A 16 2.03 -23.64 -7.72
CA GLY A 16 2.47 -23.84 -9.10
C GLY A 16 3.51 -22.86 -9.61
N ASN A 17 4.09 -22.05 -8.73
CA ASN A 17 5.21 -21.16 -9.06
C ASN A 17 6.52 -21.71 -8.46
N ASN A 18 6.85 -22.95 -8.83
CA ASN A 18 8.08 -23.65 -8.42
C ASN A 18 8.59 -24.57 -9.55
N ASP A 19 9.88 -24.88 -9.52
CA ASP A 19 10.53 -25.76 -10.49
C ASP A 19 10.35 -27.26 -10.16
N LEU A 20 9.64 -27.58 -9.08
CA LEU A 20 9.37 -28.95 -8.61
C LEU A 20 8.13 -29.58 -9.26
N GLY A 21 7.45 -28.84 -10.16
CA GLY A 21 6.30 -29.36 -10.90
C GLY A 21 5.01 -29.51 -10.08
N VAL A 22 4.92 -28.91 -8.89
CA VAL A 22 3.70 -28.98 -8.05
C VAL A 22 2.60 -28.14 -8.70
N LYS A 23 1.62 -28.77 -9.36
CA LYS A 23 0.52 -28.09 -10.10
C LYS A 23 -0.74 -27.83 -9.27
N VAL A 24 -0.67 -27.98 -7.96
CA VAL A 24 -1.82 -27.87 -7.06
C VAL A 24 -1.92 -26.43 -6.58
N CYS A 25 -3.11 -25.85 -6.62
CA CYS A 25 -3.37 -24.57 -5.99
C CYS A 25 -4.06 -24.83 -4.67
N TRP A 26 -3.35 -24.65 -3.57
CA TRP A 26 -3.84 -25.03 -2.24
C TRP A 26 -5.01 -24.15 -1.81
N MET A 27 -5.02 -22.90 -2.26
CA MET A 27 -6.10 -21.95 -2.03
C MET A 27 -7.29 -22.10 -2.99
N LEU A 28 -7.24 -23.00 -3.99
CA LEU A 28 -8.26 -23.04 -5.07
C LEU A 28 -9.69 -23.25 -4.56
N LYS A 29 -9.84 -24.07 -3.51
CA LYS A 29 -11.14 -24.45 -2.93
C LYS A 29 -11.73 -23.37 -2.02
N SER A 30 -10.88 -22.58 -1.36
CA SER A 30 -11.28 -21.55 -0.39
C SER A 30 -11.24 -20.13 -0.97
N ALA A 31 -10.56 -19.92 -2.09
CA ALA A 31 -10.40 -18.61 -2.69
C ALA A 31 -11.67 -18.16 -3.45
N ALA A 32 -12.14 -16.97 -3.08
CA ALA A 32 -13.22 -16.27 -3.78
C ALA A 32 -12.65 -15.08 -4.56
N ARG A 33 -13.23 -14.79 -5.73
CA ARG A 33 -12.97 -13.54 -6.45
C ARG A 33 -13.80 -12.43 -5.82
N ILE A 34 -13.14 -11.41 -5.29
CA ILE A 34 -13.77 -10.26 -4.66
C ILE A 34 -13.21 -8.97 -5.25
N ARG A 35 -14.01 -7.89 -5.25
CA ARG A 35 -13.50 -6.57 -5.66
C ARG A 35 -12.62 -6.00 -4.56
N ARG A 36 -11.38 -5.67 -4.89
CA ARG A 36 -10.38 -5.14 -3.95
C ARG A 36 -9.74 -3.89 -4.50
N VAL A 37 -9.45 -2.93 -3.63
CA VAL A 37 -8.66 -1.74 -3.96
C VAL A 37 -7.22 -1.99 -3.53
N ARG A 38 -6.30 -1.84 -4.48
CA ARG A 38 -4.86 -2.00 -4.26
C ARG A 38 -4.25 -0.64 -3.93
N VAL A 39 -3.53 -0.58 -2.81
CA VAL A 39 -2.89 0.64 -2.31
C VAL A 39 -1.42 0.33 -2.02
N HIS A 40 -0.51 1.16 -2.55
CA HIS A 40 0.91 1.02 -2.22
C HIS A 40 1.16 1.47 -0.78
N VAL A 41 2.05 0.81 -0.04
CA VAL A 41 2.32 1.13 1.38
C VAL A 41 2.80 2.56 1.62
N ASP A 42 3.48 3.17 0.63
CA ASP A 42 3.94 4.56 0.72
C ASP A 42 2.92 5.58 0.17
N GLN A 43 1.82 5.11 -0.41
CA GLN A 43 0.80 6.01 -0.96
C GLN A 43 0.05 6.69 0.17
N ARG A 44 0.18 8.01 0.26
CA ARG A 44 -0.61 8.80 1.19
C ARG A 44 -2.06 8.92 0.71
N PRO A 45 -3.05 8.95 1.61
CA PRO A 45 -4.43 9.22 1.24
C PRO A 45 -4.59 10.56 0.50
N PRO A 46 -5.58 10.70 -0.40
CA PRO A 46 -6.66 9.75 -0.66
C PRO A 46 -6.24 8.58 -1.56
N TRP A 47 -6.83 7.41 -1.30
CA TRP A 47 -6.65 6.18 -2.06
C TRP A 47 -7.80 5.99 -3.05
N THR A 48 -7.70 6.64 -4.22
CA THR A 48 -8.76 6.74 -5.24
C THR A 48 -8.68 5.67 -6.34
N ALA A 49 -7.86 4.63 -6.17
CA ALA A 49 -7.70 3.58 -7.17
C ALA A 49 -9.01 2.81 -7.40
N ALA A 50 -9.28 2.46 -8.66
CA ALA A 50 -10.45 1.66 -9.00
C ALA A 50 -10.33 0.23 -8.41
N PRO A 51 -11.44 -0.37 -7.91
CA PRO A 51 -11.41 -1.76 -7.46
C PRO A 51 -11.14 -2.74 -8.61
N GLU A 52 -10.21 -3.65 -8.40
CA GLU A 52 -9.87 -4.75 -9.30
C GLU A 52 -10.53 -6.06 -8.80
N LEU A 53 -10.93 -6.96 -9.71
CA LEU A 53 -11.47 -8.27 -9.33
C LEU A 53 -10.32 -9.24 -9.07
N LEU A 54 -9.98 -9.43 -7.79
CA LEU A 54 -8.83 -10.23 -7.37
C LEU A 54 -9.27 -11.37 -6.44
N PRO A 55 -8.45 -12.42 -6.32
CA PRO A 55 -8.60 -13.38 -5.25
C PRO A 55 -8.55 -12.72 -3.87
N ASN A 56 -9.37 -13.20 -2.94
CA ASN A 56 -9.27 -12.83 -1.53
C ASN A 56 -7.88 -13.14 -0.93
N CYS A 57 -7.23 -14.22 -1.39
CA CYS A 57 -5.91 -14.62 -0.96
C CYS A 57 -4.77 -13.87 -1.65
N TYR A 58 -5.03 -13.05 -2.67
CA TYR A 58 -3.98 -12.38 -3.43
C TYR A 58 -3.20 -11.40 -2.56
N THR A 59 -1.88 -11.45 -2.72
CA THR A 59 -0.87 -10.63 -2.04
C THR A 59 0.15 -10.15 -3.05
N LYS A 60 0.77 -9.00 -2.76
CA LYS A 60 1.86 -8.44 -3.56
C LYS A 60 2.73 -7.59 -2.65
N ASP A 61 4.04 -7.71 -2.80
CA ASP A 61 5.00 -6.93 -2.02
C ASP A 61 4.74 -5.44 -2.13
N ARG A 62 4.81 -4.74 -0.99
CA ARG A 62 4.57 -3.29 -0.86
C ARG A 62 3.15 -2.83 -1.19
N PHE A 63 2.17 -3.75 -1.24
CA PHE A 63 0.76 -3.39 -1.43
C PHE A 63 -0.14 -3.94 -0.32
N VAL A 64 -1.12 -3.13 0.05
CA VAL A 64 -2.26 -3.51 0.88
C VAL A 64 -3.51 -3.55 0.02
N PHE A 65 -4.40 -4.51 0.29
CA PHE A 65 -5.59 -4.75 -0.50
C PHE A 65 -6.84 -4.68 0.37
N PHE A 66 -7.62 -3.62 0.20
CA PHE A 66 -8.88 -3.40 0.91
C PHE A 66 -10.05 -3.98 0.13
N LYS A 67 -11.10 -4.43 0.80
CA LYS A 67 -12.36 -4.78 0.12
C LYS A 67 -12.99 -3.51 -0.45
N ALA A 68 -13.66 -3.61 -1.59
CA ALA A 68 -14.46 -2.48 -2.08
C ALA A 68 -15.51 -2.09 -1.01
N GLY A 69 -15.55 -0.81 -0.63
CA GLY A 69 -16.42 -0.30 0.43
C GLY A 69 -15.90 -0.49 1.86
N ASP A 70 -14.63 -0.88 2.03
CA ASP A 70 -14.00 -0.97 3.35
C ASP A 70 -14.07 0.38 4.11
N PRO A 71 -14.51 0.41 5.39
CA PRO A 71 -14.57 1.64 6.18
C PRO A 71 -13.24 2.40 6.24
N ILE A 72 -12.10 1.69 6.25
CA ILE A 72 -10.78 2.31 6.27
C ILE A 72 -10.52 3.05 4.97
N LEU A 73 -10.89 2.47 3.83
CA LEU A 73 -10.76 3.10 2.51
C LEU A 73 -11.63 4.37 2.43
N LYS A 74 -12.86 4.31 2.97
CA LYS A 74 -13.76 5.47 3.03
C LYS A 74 -13.15 6.59 3.88
N ALA A 75 -12.70 6.27 5.10
CA ALA A 75 -12.08 7.24 5.99
C ALA A 75 -10.82 7.87 5.38
N ALA A 76 -9.96 7.06 4.74
CA ALA A 76 -8.76 7.54 4.06
C ALA A 76 -9.10 8.56 2.94
N ASN A 77 -10.18 8.33 2.20
CA ASN A 77 -10.60 9.23 1.12
C ASN A 77 -11.28 10.53 1.61
N GLU A 78 -11.78 10.54 2.85
CA GLU A 78 -12.38 11.72 3.48
C GLU A 78 -11.35 12.59 4.23
N LEU A 79 -10.11 12.11 4.38
CA LEU A 79 -9.04 12.89 4.99
C LEU A 79 -8.75 14.15 4.17
N LYS A 80 -9.07 15.30 4.76
CA LYS A 80 -8.67 16.60 4.20
C LYS A 80 -7.14 16.70 4.28
N PRO A 81 -6.46 17.20 3.23
CA PRO A 81 -5.03 17.46 3.34
C PRO A 81 -4.80 18.43 4.50
N HIS A 82 -3.93 18.06 5.44
CA HIS A 82 -3.46 19.00 6.46
C HIS A 82 -2.94 20.24 5.73
N LYS A 83 -3.59 21.39 5.98
CA LYS A 83 -3.07 22.69 5.51
C LYS A 83 -1.62 22.76 5.98
N LYS A 84 -0.67 22.86 5.04
CA LYS A 84 0.74 23.11 5.39
C LYS A 84 0.77 24.38 6.23
N THR A 85 0.98 24.23 7.54
CA THR A 85 1.32 25.34 8.41
C THR A 85 2.60 25.94 7.84
N LYS A 86 2.56 27.21 7.42
CA LYS A 86 3.76 27.91 6.96
C LYS A 86 4.80 27.78 8.06
N THR A 87 5.89 27.08 7.78
CA THR A 87 7.06 27.03 8.65
C THR A 87 7.48 28.49 8.88
N ALA A 88 7.42 28.94 10.13
CA ALA A 88 7.94 30.25 10.48
C ALA A 88 9.45 30.23 10.21
N THR A 89 9.87 30.99 9.20
CA THR A 89 11.29 31.23 8.92
C THR A 89 11.85 31.95 10.14
N VAL A 90 12.65 31.27 10.96
CA VAL A 90 13.39 31.91 12.03
C VAL A 90 14.56 32.64 11.38
N ASP A 91 14.39 33.93 11.13
CA ASP A 91 15.45 34.83 10.69
C ASP A 91 16.55 34.86 11.76
N THR A 92 17.64 34.14 11.50
CA THR A 92 18.85 34.21 12.32
C THR A 92 19.62 35.47 11.92
N ALA A 93 19.13 36.62 12.38
CA ALA A 93 19.83 37.89 12.24
C ALA A 93 21.01 37.95 13.23
N ALA A 94 22.22 37.91 12.65
CA ALA A 94 23.44 38.61 13.05
C ALA A 94 23.73 38.78 14.57
N ARG A 95 24.77 38.09 15.05
CA ARG A 95 25.64 38.60 16.13
C ARG A 95 27.09 38.66 15.65
N GLY A 96 27.41 39.76 14.98
CA GLY A 96 28.78 40.16 14.72
C GLY A 96 29.43 40.70 16.00
N GLY A 97 30.34 39.93 16.60
CA GLY A 97 31.20 40.37 17.69
C GLY A 97 32.63 40.58 17.18
N ARG A 98 32.99 41.83 16.85
CA ARG A 98 34.40 42.23 16.61
C ARG A 98 35.17 42.13 17.94
N ARG A 99 36.14 41.21 18.04
CA ARG A 99 37.20 41.29 19.05
C ARG A 99 38.32 42.20 18.51
N ARG A 100 38.48 43.37 19.14
CA ARG A 100 39.73 44.14 19.07
C ARG A 100 40.74 43.43 19.97
N VAL A 101 41.89 43.07 19.41
CA VAL A 101 43.09 42.69 20.16
C VAL A 101 43.94 43.97 20.23
N LEU A 102 44.27 44.37 21.47
CA LEU A 102 45.27 45.40 21.78
C LEU A 102 46.66 44.76 21.77
#